data_AF-A0A9C6WZY3-F1
#
_entry.id   AF-A0A9C6WZY3-F1
#
_cell.length_a   1.000
_cell.length_b   1.000
_cell.length_c   1.000
_cell.angle_alpha   90.00
_cell.angle_beta   90.00
_cell.angle_gamma   90.00
#
_symmetry.space_group_name_H-M   'P 1'
#
loop_
_entity.id
_entity.type
_entity.pdbx_description
1 polymer ?
#
loop_
_entity_poly.entity_id
_entity_poly.type
_entity_poly.pdbx_seq_one_letter_code
_entity_poly.pdbx_strand_id
1 'polypeptide(L)'
;MDKFQHKLLKNPRVGANIISLSIFAWVWPTFWKGSRKQLDVEDMYEPLREDKSERLGNKLEEVWRSTCRSAKKKGARASLLRALVSMFWKKFLAVGLIDAVNQIGLRLVQPLLLGQLLAYFSPGSTIPVEHAYYYAGGIVLCILLSVILANQSLYWCVHLGMQMRVACCSLVFRKVGDATQHIISPDTDIP
;
A
#
# COMPACT_ATOMS: atom_id res chain seq x y z
N MET A 1 5.69 -32.31 -7.85
CA MET A 1 5.42 -31.19 -8.78
C MET A 1 6.43 -30.07 -8.47
N ASP A 2 7.74 -30.40 -8.49
CA ASP A 2 8.78 -29.70 -7.70
C ASP A 2 10.06 -29.39 -8.51
N LYS A 3 9.94 -28.98 -9.77
CA LYS A 3 11.10 -28.65 -10.62
C LYS A 3 11.20 -27.19 -11.09
N PHE A 4 10.38 -26.28 -10.55
CA PHE A 4 10.39 -24.85 -10.93
C PHE A 4 10.60 -23.88 -9.75
N GLN A 5 11.24 -24.30 -8.67
CA GLN A 5 11.68 -23.36 -7.62
C GLN A 5 13.03 -22.76 -8.02
N HIS A 6 13.06 -21.96 -9.09
CA HIS A 6 14.20 -21.08 -9.31
C HIS A 6 14.20 -20.06 -8.17
N LYS A 7 15.30 -19.98 -7.43
CA LYS A 7 15.38 -19.23 -6.18
C LYS A 7 15.39 -17.73 -6.50
N LEU A 8 14.20 -17.12 -6.48
CA LEU A 8 14.02 -15.69 -6.71
C LEU A 8 14.92 -14.87 -5.77
N LEU A 9 15.39 -13.72 -6.26
CA LEU A 9 16.27 -12.84 -5.51
C LEU A 9 15.56 -12.33 -4.25
N LYS A 10 16.28 -12.27 -3.13
CA LYS A 10 15.73 -11.75 -1.87
C LYS A 10 15.37 -10.27 -2.03
N ASN A 11 14.16 -9.90 -1.62
CA ASN A 11 13.67 -8.54 -1.77
C ASN A 11 14.53 -7.54 -0.99
N PRO A 12 15.09 -6.49 -1.64
CA PRO A 12 15.97 -5.51 -0.99
C PRO A 12 15.26 -4.71 0.09
N ARG A 13 13.93 -4.71 0.13
CA ARG A 13 13.12 -4.06 1.17
C ARG A 13 13.26 -4.70 2.55
N VAL A 14 13.69 -5.97 2.63
CA VAL A 14 13.82 -6.69 3.92
C VAL A 14 15.00 -6.17 4.76
N GLY A 15 15.98 -5.49 4.14
CA GLY A 15 17.15 -4.93 4.83
C GLY A 15 17.34 -3.42 4.63
N ALA A 16 16.37 -2.72 4.03
CA ALA A 16 16.51 -1.32 3.71
C ALA A 16 16.26 -0.41 4.92
N ASN A 17 17.08 0.62 5.07
CA ASN A 17 16.94 1.62 6.12
C ASN A 17 15.69 2.52 5.85
N ILE A 18 15.09 3.10 6.88
CA ILE A 18 13.81 3.85 6.77
C ILE A 18 13.91 4.98 5.72
N ILE A 19 15.04 5.68 5.68
CA ILE A 19 15.31 6.75 4.71
C ILE A 19 15.39 6.19 3.27
N SER A 20 16.04 5.04 3.10
CA SER A 20 16.11 4.34 1.81
C SER A 20 14.75 3.81 1.37
N LEU A 21 13.87 3.49 2.32
CA LEU A 21 12.50 3.07 2.05
C LEU A 21 11.64 4.24 1.58
N SER A 22 11.77 5.40 2.22
CA SER A 22 11.04 6.63 1.88
C SER A 22 11.43 7.21 0.52
N ILE A 23 12.70 7.12 0.12
CA ILE A 23 13.19 7.65 -1.17
C ILE A 23 13.01 6.62 -2.30
N PHE A 24 12.46 5.43 -2.01
CA PHE A 24 12.39 4.31 -2.97
C PHE A 24 13.75 3.95 -3.59
N ALA A 25 14.85 4.24 -2.89
CA ALA A 25 16.20 4.01 -3.39
C ALA A 25 16.46 2.52 -3.70
N TRP A 26 15.75 1.62 -3.01
CA TRP A 26 15.79 0.17 -3.25
C TRP A 26 15.27 -0.24 -4.64
N VAL A 27 14.49 0.61 -5.33
CA VAL A 27 13.97 0.33 -6.69
C VAL A 27 14.98 0.74 -7.78
N TRP A 28 15.88 1.67 -7.47
CA TRP A 28 16.81 2.24 -8.44
C TRP A 28 17.68 1.19 -9.17
N PRO A 29 18.24 0.17 -8.49
CA PRO A 29 19.03 -0.86 -9.17
C PRO A 29 18.22 -1.65 -10.20
N THR A 30 16.93 -1.88 -9.93
CA THR A 30 16.02 -2.59 -10.85
C THR A 30 15.77 -1.77 -12.11
N PHE A 31 15.52 -0.46 -11.97
CA PHE A 31 15.35 0.43 -13.11
C PHE A 31 16.62 0.50 -13.96
N TRP A 32 17.78 0.61 -13.32
CA TRP A 32 19.05 0.65 -14.04
C TRP A 32 19.31 -0.64 -14.82
N LYS A 33 19.02 -1.80 -14.22
CA LYS A 33 19.14 -3.10 -14.87
C LYS A 33 18.17 -3.24 -16.05
N GLY A 34 16.92 -2.80 -15.87
CA GLY A 34 15.90 -2.77 -16.92
C GLY A 34 16.21 -1.82 -18.08
N SER A 35 16.98 -0.76 -17.83
CA SER A 35 17.45 0.15 -18.89
C SER A 35 18.55 -0.47 -19.77
N ARG A 36 19.26 -1.50 -19.28
CA ARG A 36 20.37 -2.15 -20.00
C ARG A 36 19.99 -3.48 -20.64
N LYS A 37 18.98 -4.17 -20.11
CA LYS A 37 18.53 -5.48 -20.56
C LYS A 37 17.02 -5.60 -20.34
N GLN A 38 16.34 -6.31 -21.24
CA GLN A 38 14.96 -6.76 -20.98
C GLN A 38 14.95 -7.66 -19.73
N LEU A 39 14.11 -7.30 -18.76
CA LEU A 39 13.99 -8.03 -17.50
C LEU A 39 13.25 -9.35 -17.72
N ASP A 40 13.81 -10.43 -17.19
CA ASP A 40 13.19 -11.76 -17.20
C ASP A 40 12.60 -12.10 -15.81
N VAL A 41 11.80 -13.16 -15.72
CA VAL A 41 11.20 -13.66 -14.48
C VAL A 41 12.26 -13.98 -13.42
N GLU A 42 13.43 -14.45 -13.86
CA GLU A 42 14.57 -14.78 -13.00
C GLU A 42 15.22 -13.54 -12.36
N ASP A 43 15.08 -12.38 -13.01
CA ASP A 43 15.61 -11.11 -12.52
C ASP A 43 14.66 -10.43 -11.51
N MET A 44 13.50 -11.05 -11.22
CA MET A 44 12.51 -10.54 -10.27
C MET A 44 12.80 -10.94 -8.83
N TYR A 45 12.42 -10.06 -7.90
CA TYR A 45 12.51 -10.32 -6.48
C TYR A 45 11.34 -11.17 -5.97
N GLU A 46 11.59 -11.97 -4.93
CA GLU A 46 10.53 -12.68 -4.23
C GLU A 46 9.50 -11.70 -3.64
N PRO A 47 8.19 -11.97 -3.78
CA PRO A 47 7.16 -11.22 -3.08
C PRO A 47 7.41 -11.21 -1.57
N LEU A 48 7.11 -10.09 -0.92
CA LEU A 48 7.20 -10.02 0.53
C LEU A 48 6.29 -11.08 1.16
N ARG A 49 6.66 -11.62 2.32
CA ARG A 49 5.82 -12.63 3.03
C ARG A 49 4.40 -12.12 3.31
N GLU A 50 4.21 -10.81 3.33
CA GLU A 50 2.91 -10.16 3.49
C GLU A 50 2.08 -10.10 2.22
N ASP A 51 2.71 -10.21 1.04
CA ASP A 51 2.06 -10.09 -0.27
C ASP A 51 1.81 -11.45 -0.93
N LYS A 52 2.22 -12.56 -0.28
CA LYS A 52 2.00 -13.91 -0.80
C LYS A 52 0.50 -14.21 -0.90
N SER A 53 0.09 -14.69 -2.08
CA SER A 53 -1.31 -14.99 -2.41
C SER A 53 -1.95 -15.99 -1.44
N GLU A 54 -1.22 -17.02 -1.03
CA GLU A 54 -1.67 -18.02 -0.06
C GLU A 54 -2.12 -17.37 1.26
N ARG A 55 -1.28 -16.49 1.83
CA ARG A 55 -1.55 -15.84 3.12
C ARG A 55 -2.71 -14.86 3.02
N LEU A 56 -2.77 -14.09 1.93
CA LEU A 56 -3.87 -13.16 1.63
C LEU A 56 -5.19 -13.90 1.44
N GLY A 57 -5.17 -14.97 0.64
CA GLY A 57 -6.33 -15.83 0.37
C GLY A 57 -6.85 -16.50 1.64
N ASN A 58 -5.96 -17.09 2.45
CA ASN A 58 -6.33 -17.72 3.72
C ASN A 58 -6.98 -16.72 4.69
N LYS A 59 -6.41 -15.52 4.83
CA LYS A 59 -7.01 -14.45 5.65
C LYS A 59 -8.38 -14.01 5.14
N LEU A 60 -8.51 -13.80 3.83
CA LEU A 60 -9.78 -13.38 3.25
C LEU A 60 -10.84 -14.48 3.43
N GLU A 61 -10.47 -15.74 3.29
CA GLU A 61 -11.36 -16.88 3.48
C GLU A 61 -11.84 -17.00 4.93
N GLU A 62 -10.96 -16.80 5.91
CA GLU A 62 -11.33 -16.80 7.32
C GLU A 62 -12.36 -15.71 7.64
N VAL A 63 -12.10 -14.48 7.18
CA VAL A 63 -13.01 -13.32 7.35
C VAL A 63 -14.31 -13.51 6.57
N TRP A 64 -14.25 -14.15 5.41
CA TRP A 64 -15.44 -14.49 4.64
C TRP A 64 -16.31 -15.50 5.37
N ARG A 65 -15.73 -16.59 5.90
CA ARG A 65 -16.44 -17.60 6.70
C ARG A 65 -17.06 -16.98 7.94
N SER A 66 -16.37 -16.09 8.65
CA SER A 66 -16.94 -15.38 9.80
C SER A 66 -18.12 -14.49 9.39
N THR A 67 -18.00 -13.76 8.28
CA THR A 67 -19.06 -12.89 7.76
C THR A 67 -20.29 -13.70 7.35
N CYS A 68 -20.12 -14.84 6.69
CA CYS A 68 -21.20 -15.77 6.34
C CYS A 68 -21.90 -16.32 7.59
N ARG A 69 -21.17 -16.71 8.64
CA ARG A 69 -21.75 -17.17 9.91
C ARG A 69 -22.58 -16.06 10.58
N SER A 70 -22.06 -14.84 10.63
CA SER A 70 -22.79 -13.70 11.18
C SER A 70 -24.02 -13.31 10.35
N ALA A 71 -23.95 -13.43 9.02
CA ALA A 71 -25.06 -13.16 8.12
C ALA A 71 -26.19 -14.18 8.28
N LYS A 72 -25.86 -15.47 8.37
CA LYS A 72 -26.83 -16.55 8.67
C LYS A 72 -27.58 -16.29 9.99
N LYS A 73 -26.86 -15.91 11.05
CA LYS A 73 -27.47 -15.56 12.35
C LYS A 73 -28.43 -14.36 12.30
N LYS A 74 -28.22 -13.45 11.35
CA LYS A 74 -29.00 -12.20 11.20
C LYS A 74 -30.07 -12.28 10.10
N GLY A 75 -30.22 -13.42 9.44
CA GLY A 75 -31.10 -13.57 8.28
C GLY A 75 -30.75 -12.66 7.10
N ALA A 76 -29.51 -12.14 7.04
CA ALA A 76 -29.08 -11.14 6.07
C ALA A 76 -28.19 -11.77 4.98
N ARG A 77 -28.08 -11.10 3.83
CA ARG A 77 -27.18 -11.52 2.74
C ARG A 77 -25.71 -11.25 3.11
N ALA A 78 -24.85 -12.26 2.96
CA ALA A 78 -23.41 -12.08 3.10
C ALA A 78 -22.85 -11.26 1.93
N SER A 79 -22.04 -10.23 2.23
CA SER A 79 -21.42 -9.37 1.21
C SER A 79 -19.90 -9.50 1.27
N LEU A 80 -19.29 -9.85 0.13
CA LEU A 80 -17.85 -10.04 0.02
C LEU A 80 -17.09 -8.71 0.16
N LEU A 81 -17.69 -7.62 -0.32
CA LEU A 81 -17.16 -6.27 -0.12
C LEU A 81 -17.04 -5.95 1.37
N ARG A 82 -18.02 -6.36 2.19
CA ARG A 82 -17.98 -6.14 3.64
C ARG A 82 -16.85 -6.94 4.30
N ALA A 83 -16.62 -8.18 3.89
CA ALA A 83 -15.51 -8.98 4.38
C ALA A 83 -14.15 -8.36 4.01
N LEU A 84 -14.01 -7.90 2.76
CA LEU A 84 -12.80 -7.27 2.26
C LEU A 84 -12.51 -5.94 2.96
N VAL A 85 -13.51 -5.08 3.10
CA VAL A 85 -13.39 -3.82 3.88
C VAL A 85 -13.01 -4.14 5.32
N SER A 86 -13.64 -5.12 5.97
CA SER A 86 -13.32 -5.53 7.35
C SER A 86 -11.86 -6.01 7.53
N MET A 87 -11.27 -6.62 6.50
CA MET A 87 -9.88 -7.06 6.54
C MET A 87 -8.87 -5.90 6.43
N PHE A 88 -9.16 -4.90 5.58
CA PHE A 88 -8.19 -3.86 5.22
C PHE A 88 -8.45 -2.50 5.89
N TRP A 89 -9.64 -2.24 6.43
CA TRP A 89 -10.01 -0.90 6.93
C TRP A 89 -9.07 -0.40 8.03
N LYS A 90 -8.58 -1.27 8.93
CA LYS A 90 -7.65 -0.85 10.00
C LYS A 90 -6.33 -0.32 9.43
N LYS A 91 -5.80 -1.00 8.40
CA LYS A 91 -4.58 -0.56 7.70
C LYS A 91 -4.83 0.74 6.95
N PHE A 92 -5.97 0.82 6.24
CA PHE A 92 -6.36 2.01 5.50
C PHE A 92 -6.58 3.22 6.41
N LEU A 93 -7.25 3.02 7.54
CA LEU A 93 -7.53 4.07 8.52
C LEU A 93 -6.25 4.58 9.18
N ALA A 94 -5.32 3.70 9.55
CA ALA A 94 -4.05 4.11 10.14
C ALA A 94 -3.23 4.97 9.15
N VAL A 95 -3.14 4.55 7.88
CA VAL A 95 -2.46 5.32 6.84
C VAL A 95 -3.18 6.65 6.58
N GLY A 96 -4.50 6.63 6.48
CA GLY A 96 -5.32 7.82 6.24
C GLY A 96 -5.26 8.84 7.39
N LEU A 97 -5.18 8.38 8.64
CA LEU A 97 -5.05 9.27 9.80
C LEU A 97 -3.68 9.96 9.80
N ILE A 98 -2.61 9.22 9.52
CA ILE A 98 -1.25 9.78 9.41
C ILE A 98 -1.20 10.78 8.24
N ASP A 99 -1.80 10.45 7.10
CA ASP A 99 -1.86 11.36 5.94
C ASP A 99 -2.68 12.61 6.26
N ALA A 100 -3.83 12.49 6.93
CA ALA A 100 -4.67 13.61 7.31
C ALA A 100 -3.94 14.59 8.24
N VAL A 101 -3.22 14.09 9.25
CA VAL A 101 -2.42 14.94 10.14
C VAL A 101 -1.34 15.69 9.37
N ASN A 102 -0.63 15.00 8.46
CA ASN A 102 0.39 15.62 7.63
C ASN A 102 -0.19 16.66 6.67
N GLN A 103 -1.33 16.36 6.05
CA GLN A 103 -1.99 17.22 5.08
C GLN A 103 -2.59 18.46 5.73
N ILE A 104 -3.09 18.36 6.96
CA ILE A 104 -3.56 19.52 7.72
C ILE A 104 -2.35 20.34 8.23
N GLY A 105 -1.37 19.69 8.86
CA GLY A 105 -0.22 20.39 9.42
C GLY A 105 0.66 21.05 8.37
N LEU A 106 1.30 20.26 7.50
CA LEU A 106 2.33 20.76 6.58
C LEU A 106 1.76 21.65 5.48
N ARG A 107 0.54 21.37 5.02
CA ARG A 107 -0.06 22.09 3.89
C ARG A 107 -0.70 23.42 4.30
N LEU A 108 -1.11 23.57 5.57
CA LEU A 108 -1.54 24.86 6.13
C LEU A 108 -0.35 25.72 6.57
N VAL A 109 0.73 25.10 7.05
CA VAL A 109 1.94 25.82 7.47
C VAL A 109 2.65 26.49 6.29
N GLN A 110 2.61 25.89 5.09
CA GLN A 110 3.21 26.46 3.87
C GLN A 110 2.70 27.89 3.51
N PRO A 111 1.38 28.13 3.32
CA PRO A 111 0.88 29.47 3.01
C PRO A 111 1.04 30.45 4.17
N LEU A 112 1.06 29.98 5.42
CA LEU A 112 1.35 30.84 6.58
C LEU A 112 2.80 31.34 6.57
N LEU A 113 3.77 30.45 6.34
CA LEU A 113 5.18 30.81 6.19
C LEU A 113 5.39 31.74 4.97
N LEU A 114 4.71 31.45 3.86
CA LEU A 114 4.74 32.29 2.67
C LEU A 114 4.17 33.69 2.96
N GLY A 115 3.08 33.77 3.73
CA GLY A 115 2.50 35.04 4.17
C GLY A 115 3.45 35.87 5.01
N GLN A 116 4.18 35.24 5.95
CA GLN A 116 5.22 35.92 6.74
C GLN A 116 6.40 36.38 5.87
N LEU A 117 6.79 35.57 4.89
CA LEU A 117 7.83 35.95 3.93
C LEU A 117 7.40 37.14 3.07
N LEU A 118 6.13 37.20 2.63
CA LEU A 118 5.58 38.34 1.90
C LEU A 118 5.49 39.61 2.77
N ALA A 119 5.19 39.46 4.07
CA ALA A 119 5.16 40.57 5.01
C ALA A 119 6.55 41.21 5.20
N TYR A 120 7.63 40.43 5.13
CA TYR A 120 9.00 40.96 5.12
C TYR A 120 9.26 41.89 3.92
N PHE A 121 8.72 41.58 2.74
CA PHE A 121 8.86 42.41 1.53
C PHE A 121 7.95 43.65 1.50
N SER A 122 7.09 43.86 2.51
CA SER A 122 6.22 45.04 2.58
C SER A 122 6.98 46.29 3.06
N PRO A 123 6.68 47.48 2.51
CA PRO A 123 7.38 48.71 2.87
C PRO A 123 7.13 49.07 4.34
N GLY A 124 8.21 49.24 5.13
CA GLY A 124 8.15 49.53 6.56
C GLY A 124 8.29 48.31 7.48
N SER A 125 8.70 47.14 6.97
CA SER A 125 8.90 45.95 7.79
C SER A 125 10.12 46.09 8.73
N THR A 126 9.94 45.69 9.98
CA THR A 126 11.00 45.64 11.02
C THR A 126 11.60 44.24 11.18
N ILE A 127 11.29 43.33 10.26
CA ILE A 127 11.69 41.92 10.34
C ILE A 127 13.14 41.79 9.85
N PRO A 128 14.06 41.24 10.64
CA PRO A 128 15.44 41.06 10.22
C PRO A 128 15.58 39.99 9.14
N VAL A 129 16.59 40.17 8.27
CA VAL A 129 16.86 39.31 7.10
C VAL A 129 17.09 37.84 7.49
N GLU A 130 17.63 37.60 8.68
CA GLU A 130 17.85 36.25 9.22
C GLU A 130 16.54 35.45 9.35
N HIS A 131 15.45 36.09 9.79
CA HIS A 131 14.14 35.44 9.92
C HIS A 131 13.55 35.12 8.54
N ALA A 132 13.80 35.95 7.53
CA ALA A 132 13.38 35.67 6.15
C ALA A 132 14.05 34.41 5.60
N TYR A 133 15.34 34.19 5.87
CA TYR A 133 16.03 32.95 5.49
C TYR A 133 15.45 31.71 6.19
N TYR A 134 15.12 31.80 7.48
CA TYR A 134 14.45 30.70 8.19
C TYR A 134 13.07 30.38 7.61
N TYR A 135 12.27 31.39 7.25
CA TYR A 135 10.97 31.18 6.61
C TYR A 135 11.10 30.55 5.21
N ALA A 136 12.02 31.05 4.38
CA ALA A 136 12.27 30.48 3.05
C ALA A 136 12.76 29.03 3.13
N GLY A 137 13.72 28.74 4.02
CA GLY A 137 14.21 27.38 4.27
C GLY A 137 13.11 26.45 4.79
N GLY A 138 12.27 26.94 5.70
CA GLY A 138 11.10 26.22 6.21
C GLY A 138 10.11 25.86 5.11
N ILE A 139 9.81 26.79 4.19
CA ILE A 139 8.93 26.53 3.04
C ILE A 139 9.50 25.40 2.16
N VAL A 140 10.77 25.48 1.79
CA VAL A 140 11.43 24.45 0.96
C VAL A 140 11.37 23.08 1.65
N LEU A 141 11.71 23.02 2.95
CA LEU A 141 11.66 21.79 3.72
C LEU A 141 10.23 21.23 3.82
N CYS A 142 9.24 22.09 4.07
CA CYS A 142 7.83 21.69 4.13
C CYS A 142 7.34 21.14 2.78
N ILE A 143 7.74 21.74 1.66
CA ILE A 143 7.41 21.26 0.32
C ILE A 143 8.03 19.88 0.07
N LEU A 144 9.33 19.73 0.33
CA LEU A 144 10.04 18.47 0.17
C LEU A 144 9.39 17.34 0.99
N LEU A 145 9.09 17.60 2.26
CA LEU A 145 8.44 16.64 3.14
C LEU A 145 7.04 16.28 2.64
N SER A 146 6.26 17.27 2.20
CA SER A 146 4.91 17.05 1.67
C SER A 146 4.91 16.16 0.43
N VAL A 147 5.88 16.38 -0.48
CA VAL A 147 6.03 15.55 -1.68
C VAL A 147 6.42 14.11 -1.32
N ILE A 148 7.36 13.92 -0.40
CA ILE A 148 7.77 12.56 0.04
C ILE A 148 6.57 11.82 0.65
N LEU A 149 5.83 12.48 1.54
CA LEU A 149 4.66 11.88 2.20
C LEU A 149 3.55 11.55 1.19
N ALA A 150 3.26 12.46 0.25
CA ALA A 150 2.25 12.22 -0.78
C ALA A 150 2.59 11.00 -1.65
N ASN A 151 3.86 10.86 -2.06
CA ASN A 151 4.33 9.70 -2.81
C ASN A 151 4.24 8.41 -1.97
N GLN A 152 4.60 8.47 -0.69
CA GLN A 152 4.50 7.33 0.22
C GLN A 152 3.04 6.88 0.42
N SER A 153 2.11 7.83 0.59
CA SER A 153 0.67 7.56 0.72
C SER A 153 0.08 6.95 -0.54
N LEU A 154 0.46 7.46 -1.72
CA LEU A 154 0.07 6.88 -3.01
C LEU A 154 0.58 5.44 -3.14
N TYR A 155 1.86 5.21 -2.82
CA TYR A 155 2.44 3.87 -2.81
C TYR A 155 1.66 2.92 -1.89
N TRP A 156 1.35 3.34 -0.66
CA TRP A 156 0.57 2.52 0.28
C TRP A 156 -0.83 2.20 -0.25
N CYS A 157 -1.50 3.18 -0.87
CA CYS A 157 -2.83 3.00 -1.46
C CYS A 157 -2.81 1.97 -2.59
N VAL A 158 -1.89 2.12 -3.55
CA VAL A 158 -1.73 1.16 -4.66
C VAL A 158 -1.35 -0.23 -4.16
N HIS A 159 -0.47 -0.31 -3.17
CA HIS A 159 -0.05 -1.56 -2.57
C HIS A 159 -1.21 -2.30 -1.88
N LEU A 160 -2.03 -1.59 -1.10
CA LEU A 160 -3.24 -2.17 -0.50
C LEU A 160 -4.24 -2.62 -1.56
N GLY A 161 -4.44 -1.84 -2.63
CA GLY A 161 -5.29 -2.22 -3.76
C GLY A 161 -4.80 -3.49 -4.45
N MET A 162 -3.48 -3.66 -4.59
CA MET A 162 -2.88 -4.89 -5.12
C MET A 162 -3.15 -6.09 -4.21
N GLN A 163 -2.99 -5.93 -2.89
CA GLN A 163 -3.31 -6.98 -1.92
C GLN A 163 -4.79 -7.40 -1.99
N MET A 164 -5.71 -6.45 -2.13
CA MET A 164 -7.13 -6.75 -2.31
C MET A 164 -7.40 -7.58 -3.56
N ARG A 165 -6.80 -7.20 -4.70
CA ARG A 165 -6.94 -7.92 -5.97
C ARG A 165 -6.44 -9.36 -5.85
N VAL A 166 -5.23 -9.55 -5.32
CA VAL A 166 -4.61 -10.89 -5.14
C VAL A 166 -5.47 -11.77 -4.24
N ALA A 167 -5.98 -11.24 -3.12
CA ALA A 167 -6.84 -11.98 -2.21
C ALA A 167 -8.15 -12.42 -2.88
N CYS A 168 -8.81 -11.53 -3.63
CA CYS A 168 -10.02 -11.85 -4.39
C CYS A 168 -9.78 -12.93 -5.43
N CYS A 169 -8.73 -12.79 -6.25
CA CYS A 169 -8.39 -13.78 -7.27
C CYS A 169 -8.11 -15.16 -6.66
N SER A 170 -7.38 -15.22 -5.54
CA SER A 170 -7.12 -16.48 -4.82
C SER A 170 -8.42 -17.14 -4.33
N LEU A 171 -9.35 -16.35 -3.79
CA LEU A 171 -10.62 -16.87 -3.29
C LEU A 171 -11.54 -17.36 -4.42
N VAL A 172 -11.62 -16.61 -5.53
CA VAL A 172 -12.39 -17.02 -6.71
C VAL A 172 -11.81 -18.31 -7.30
N PHE A 173 -10.49 -18.39 -7.44
CA PHE A 173 -9.84 -19.59 -7.99
C PHE A 173 -10.15 -20.84 -7.18
N ARG A 174 -10.04 -20.76 -5.84
CA ARG A 174 -10.40 -21.87 -4.94
C ARG A 174 -11.87 -22.24 -5.08
N LYS A 175 -12.75 -21.24 -5.10
CA LYS A 175 -14.19 -21.49 -5.19
C LYS A 175 -14.61 -22.13 -6.52
N VAL A 176 -14.01 -21.71 -7.62
CA VAL A 176 -14.23 -22.30 -8.94
C VAL A 176 -13.67 -23.72 -8.99
N GLY A 177 -12.47 -23.94 -8.45
CA GLY A 177 -11.88 -25.28 -8.36
C GLY A 177 -12.78 -26.27 -7.62
N ASP A 178 -13.30 -25.87 -6.45
CA ASP A 178 -14.23 -26.70 -5.67
C ASP A 178 -15.54 -26.98 -6.43
N ALA A 179 -16.08 -25.97 -7.13
CA ALA A 179 -17.31 -26.12 -7.90
C ALA A 179 -17.12 -27.06 -9.10
N THR A 180 -15.99 -26.96 -9.80
CA THR A 180 -15.66 -27.86 -10.92
C THR A 180 -15.50 -29.30 -10.44
N GLN A 181 -14.87 -29.54 -9.29
CA GLN A 181 -14.78 -30.89 -8.71
C GLN A 181 -16.16 -31.47 -8.39
N HIS A 182 -17.06 -30.65 -7.83
CA HIS A 182 -18.43 -31.08 -7.55
C HIS A 182 -19.24 -31.42 -8.83
N ILE A 183 -18.97 -30.74 -9.95
CA ILE A 183 -19.64 -31.02 -11.23
C ILE A 183 -19.09 -32.29 -11.89
N ILE A 184 -17.80 -32.58 -11.72
CA ILE A 184 -17.11 -33.73 -12.33
C ILE A 184 -17.37 -35.03 -11.55
N SER A 185 -17.67 -34.95 -10.25
CA SER A 185 -17.99 -36.11 -9.40
C SER A 185 -19.44 -36.07 -8.87
N PRO A 186 -20.47 -36.17 -9.73
CA PRO A 186 -21.86 -36.22 -9.27
C PRO A 186 -22.23 -37.56 -8.60
N ASP A 187 -21.47 -38.63 -8.81
CA ASP A 187 -21.86 -40.02 -8.48
C ASP A 187 -21.08 -40.66 -7.31
N THR A 188 -20.72 -39.90 -6.25
CA THR A 188 -20.22 -40.54 -5.00
C THR A 188 -21.23 -40.55 -3.86
N ASP A 189 -22.49 -40.22 -4.16
CA ASP A 189 -23.63 -40.40 -3.26
C ASP A 189 -24.62 -41.41 -3.89
N ILE A 190 -24.32 -42.71 -3.80
CA ILE A 190 -25.33 -43.78 -3.82
C ILE A 190 -24.84 -44.90 -2.88
N PRO A 191 -25.75 -45.51 -2.12
CA PRO A 191 -26.14 -45.18 -0.74
C PRO A 191 -25.19 -45.71 0.36
#